data_AF-A0A8T4G0I0-F1
#
_entry.id   AF-A0A8T4G0I0-F1
#
_cell.length_a   1.000
_cell.length_b   1.000
_cell.length_c   1.000
_cell.angle_alpha   90.00
_cell.angle_beta   90.00
_cell.angle_gamma   90.00
#
_symmetry.space_group_name_H-M   'P 1'
#
loop_
_entity.id
_entity.type
_entity.pdbx_description
1 polymer ?
#
loop_
_entity_poly.entity_id
_entity_poly.type
_entity_poly.pdbx_seq_one_letter_code
_entity_poly.pdbx_strand_id
1 'polypeptide(L)'
;MAYYQHAPEYGAYIFMMLCYFIFSWAIIVLGAYINRETLVKNLKFEGIPHGKKVFLKKWAPWLITGLLLWSFSTFKLTDYYLSTYSFEFTGTHFTASSLLEDMKNNERYRFDIEGIQKLGMPHYGLLKGYKLQDSVREGLIIKRIDQVVILQGYPLIPVVKLYIYEVEGKRVKSLRTAYILFPQSPGGRLSAIFDFPFEMFFWQAGGGPGA
;
A
#
# COMPACT_ATOMS: atom_id res chain seq x y z
N MET A 1 0.44 -18.98 -4.78
CA MET A 1 -0.98 -19.29 -5.11
C MET A 1 -1.79 -18.00 -4.94
N ALA A 2 -2.74 -17.71 -5.83
CA ALA A 2 -3.65 -16.58 -5.65
C ALA A 2 -4.91 -17.04 -4.90
N TYR A 3 -5.30 -16.32 -3.86
CA TYR A 3 -6.51 -16.52 -3.07
C TYR A 3 -7.56 -15.48 -3.48
N TYR A 4 -8.26 -15.74 -4.58
CA TYR A 4 -9.26 -14.80 -5.13
C TYR A 4 -10.40 -14.46 -4.15
N GLN A 5 -10.63 -15.28 -3.12
CA GLN A 5 -11.52 -14.95 -2.00
C GLN A 5 -11.08 -13.70 -1.20
N HIS A 6 -9.80 -13.32 -1.29
CA HIS A 6 -9.22 -12.12 -0.68
C HIS A 6 -9.04 -10.97 -1.69
N ALA A 7 -9.35 -11.21 -2.97
CA ALA A 7 -9.34 -10.16 -3.97
C ALA A 7 -10.45 -9.14 -3.64
N PRO A 8 -10.21 -7.84 -3.87
CA PRO A 8 -11.26 -6.85 -3.74
C PRO A 8 -12.33 -7.07 -4.80
N GLU A 9 -13.50 -6.47 -4.58
CA GLU A 9 -14.48 -6.32 -5.64
C GLU A 9 -13.88 -5.54 -6.83
N TYR A 10 -14.21 -5.96 -8.05
CA TYR A 10 -13.69 -5.35 -9.28
C TYR A 10 -13.93 -3.83 -9.31
N GLY A 11 -15.14 -3.38 -8.95
CA GLY A 11 -15.48 -1.96 -8.88
C GLY A 11 -14.62 -1.19 -7.87
N ALA A 12 -14.35 -1.78 -6.71
CA ALA A 12 -13.49 -1.18 -5.69
C ALA A 12 -12.03 -1.04 -6.18
N TYR A 13 -11.51 -2.05 -6.88
CA TYR A 13 -10.18 -1.98 -7.48
C TYR A 13 -10.07 -0.88 -8.55
N ILE A 14 -11.00 -0.86 -9.50
CA ILE A 14 -11.02 0.16 -10.57
C ILE A 14 -11.14 1.56 -9.97
N PHE A 15 -12.02 1.75 -8.99
CA PHE A 15 -12.13 3.02 -8.29
C PHE A 15 -10.82 3.43 -7.61
N MET A 16 -10.11 2.51 -6.94
CA MET A 16 -8.81 2.82 -6.33
C MET A 16 -7.73 3.13 -7.36
N MET A 17 -7.74 2.48 -8.52
CA MET A 17 -6.86 2.80 -9.65
C MET A 17 -7.12 4.22 -10.19
N LEU A 18 -8.40 4.60 -10.35
CA LEU A 18 -8.79 5.95 -10.76
C LEU A 18 -8.36 6.99 -9.70
N CYS A 19 -8.53 6.69 -8.41
CA CYS A 19 -8.02 7.54 -7.34
C CYS A 19 -6.49 7.74 -7.43
N TYR A 20 -5.75 6.65 -7.62
CA TYR A 20 -4.28 6.65 -7.63
C TYR A 20 -3.68 7.38 -8.84
N PHE A 21 -4.22 7.18 -10.03
CA PHE A 21 -3.66 7.75 -11.27
C PHE A 21 -4.31 9.08 -11.69
N ILE A 22 -5.58 9.31 -11.36
CA ILE A 22 -6.37 10.42 -11.93
C ILE A 22 -6.87 11.36 -10.84
N PHE A 23 -7.74 10.90 -9.93
CA PHE A 23 -8.48 11.83 -9.05
C PHE A 23 -7.59 12.56 -8.07
N SER A 24 -6.54 11.93 -7.53
CA SER A 24 -5.58 12.60 -6.66
C SER A 24 -4.91 13.79 -7.33
N TRP A 25 -4.42 13.62 -8.57
CA TRP A 25 -3.86 14.72 -9.36
C TRP A 25 -4.91 15.75 -9.74
N ALA A 26 -6.09 15.31 -10.17
CA ALA A 26 -7.18 16.19 -10.57
C ALA A 26 -7.59 17.12 -9.42
N ILE A 27 -7.71 16.64 -8.18
CA ILE A 27 -8.02 17.46 -7.01
C ILE A 27 -6.95 18.54 -6.78
N ILE A 28 -5.67 18.16 -6.85
CA ILE A 28 -4.55 19.09 -6.62
C ILE A 28 -4.51 20.18 -7.70
N VAL A 29 -4.63 19.77 -8.97
CA VAL A 29 -4.55 20.66 -10.13
C VAL A 29 -5.80 21.53 -10.25
N LEU A 30 -6.99 20.98 -10.06
CA LEU A 30 -8.25 21.73 -10.07
C LEU A 30 -8.27 22.74 -8.92
N GLY A 31 -7.80 22.33 -7.73
CA GLY A 31 -7.61 23.25 -6.60
C GLY A 31 -6.70 24.42 -6.95
N ALA A 32 -5.58 24.17 -7.64
CA ALA A 32 -4.69 25.23 -8.10
C ALA A 32 -5.39 26.13 -9.15
N TYR A 33 -6.11 25.52 -10.09
CA TYR A 33 -6.81 26.20 -11.18
C TYR A 33 -7.95 27.10 -10.71
N ILE A 34 -8.77 26.64 -9.75
CA ILE A 34 -9.86 27.44 -9.15
C ILE A 34 -9.28 28.64 -8.40
N ASN A 35 -8.15 28.44 -7.71
CA ASN A 35 -7.50 29.50 -6.94
C ASN A 35 -6.54 30.37 -7.77
N ARG A 36 -6.43 30.15 -9.09
CA ARG A 36 -5.48 30.85 -9.96
C ARG A 36 -5.64 32.36 -9.96
N GLU A 37 -6.86 32.87 -9.80
CA GLU A 37 -7.09 34.32 -9.79
C GLU A 37 -6.38 35.02 -8.63
N THR A 38 -6.11 34.31 -7.53
CA THR A 38 -5.33 34.87 -6.42
C THR A 38 -3.84 35.04 -6.78
N LEU A 39 -3.34 34.31 -7.77
CA LEU A 39 -2.03 34.52 -8.38
C LEU A 39 -2.08 35.64 -9.43
N VAL A 40 -3.15 35.70 -10.24
CA VAL A 40 -3.26 36.62 -11.38
C VAL A 40 -3.65 38.06 -10.96
N LYS A 41 -4.51 38.25 -9.95
CA LYS A 41 -4.94 39.59 -9.49
C LYS A 41 -3.89 40.34 -8.66
N ASN A 42 -2.84 39.65 -8.20
CA ASN A 42 -1.78 40.21 -7.34
C ASN A 42 -0.44 40.37 -8.08
N LEU A 43 -0.49 40.81 -9.35
CA LEU A 43 0.66 40.85 -10.26
C LEU A 43 1.55 42.09 -10.15
N LYS A 44 1.33 42.99 -9.17
CA LYS A 44 2.27 44.09 -8.88
C LYS A 44 3.46 43.53 -8.08
N PHE A 45 4.40 42.95 -8.82
CA PHE A 45 5.68 42.39 -8.38
C PHE A 45 6.65 43.45 -7.81
N GLU A 46 6.26 44.17 -6.76
CA GLU A 46 7.17 45.09 -6.04
C GLU A 46 7.43 44.73 -4.57
N GLY A 47 6.99 43.55 -4.10
CA GLY A 47 7.49 43.03 -2.81
C GLY A 47 6.54 42.08 -2.07
N ILE A 48 6.32 40.86 -2.57
CA ILE A 48 5.20 40.02 -2.11
C ILE A 48 5.61 38.77 -1.30
N PRO A 49 5.46 38.83 0.03
CA PRO A 49 5.15 37.67 0.88
C PRO A 49 3.64 37.30 0.89
N HIS A 50 2.73 38.26 0.65
CA HIS A 50 1.30 38.11 0.95
C HIS A 50 0.47 37.33 -0.09
N GLY A 51 0.61 37.58 -1.39
CA GLY A 51 -0.17 36.91 -2.44
C GLY A 51 0.09 35.40 -2.54
N LYS A 52 1.35 34.99 -2.43
CA LYS A 52 1.75 33.56 -2.34
C LYS A 52 1.16 32.89 -1.10
N LYS A 53 1.17 33.58 0.05
CA LYS A 53 0.59 33.09 1.30
C LYS A 53 -0.93 32.91 1.20
N VAL A 54 -1.63 33.82 0.53
CA VAL A 54 -3.08 33.72 0.31
C VAL A 54 -3.43 32.59 -0.66
N PHE A 55 -2.69 32.44 -1.76
CA PHE A 55 -2.85 31.30 -2.67
C PHE A 55 -2.61 29.98 -1.94
N LEU A 56 -1.48 29.84 -1.26
CA LEU A 56 -1.15 28.64 -0.50
C LEU A 56 -2.21 28.33 0.56
N LYS A 57 -2.74 29.33 1.28
CA LYS A 57 -3.80 29.11 2.27
C LYS A 57 -5.09 28.57 1.64
N LYS A 58 -5.43 29.00 0.42
CA LYS A 58 -6.64 28.54 -0.28
C LYS A 58 -6.42 27.23 -1.04
N TRP A 59 -5.21 26.99 -1.53
CA TRP A 59 -4.84 25.78 -2.26
C TRP A 59 -4.46 24.61 -1.32
N ALA A 60 -3.91 24.91 -0.14
CA ALA A 60 -3.46 23.89 0.82
C ALA A 60 -4.52 22.85 1.18
N PRO A 61 -5.81 23.19 1.40
CA PRO A 61 -6.84 22.17 1.62
C PRO A 61 -6.94 21.18 0.45
N TRP A 62 -6.92 21.66 -0.79
CA TRP A 62 -6.94 20.81 -1.99
C TRP A 62 -5.69 19.95 -2.11
N LEU A 63 -4.52 20.54 -1.84
CA LEU A 63 -3.26 19.82 -1.83
C LEU A 63 -3.29 18.68 -0.79
N ILE A 64 -3.70 18.99 0.45
CA ILE A 64 -3.79 18.03 1.55
C ILE A 64 -4.80 16.92 1.20
N THR A 65 -6.00 17.26 0.73
CA THR A 65 -7.01 16.27 0.33
C THR A 65 -6.51 15.36 -0.80
N GLY A 66 -5.88 15.95 -1.83
CA GLY A 66 -5.32 15.18 -2.95
C GLY A 66 -4.20 14.24 -2.50
N LEU A 67 -3.28 14.72 -1.66
CA LEU A 67 -2.20 13.91 -1.09
C LEU A 67 -2.72 12.80 -0.16
N LEU A 68 -3.75 13.06 0.65
CA LEU A 68 -4.39 12.03 1.49
C LEU A 68 -5.01 10.94 0.62
N LEU A 69 -5.80 11.32 -0.38
CA LEU A 69 -6.41 10.37 -1.31
C LEU A 69 -5.33 9.55 -2.04
N TRP A 70 -4.22 10.20 -2.39
CA TRP A 70 -3.14 9.54 -3.10
C TRP A 70 -2.40 8.53 -2.24
N SER A 71 -2.09 8.93 -1.01
CA SER A 71 -1.43 8.07 -0.03
C SER A 71 -2.30 6.87 0.32
N PHE A 72 -3.59 7.12 0.54
CA PHE A 72 -4.56 6.07 0.83
C PHE A 72 -4.75 5.10 -0.33
N SER A 73 -4.87 5.60 -1.57
CA SER A 73 -4.98 4.74 -2.76
C SER A 73 -3.71 3.94 -3.02
N THR A 74 -2.53 4.51 -2.80
CA THR A 74 -1.24 3.78 -2.86
C THR A 74 -1.22 2.61 -1.88
N PHE A 75 -1.61 2.88 -0.63
CA PHE A 75 -1.72 1.86 0.41
C PHE A 75 -2.75 0.79 0.03
N LYS A 76 -3.96 1.19 -0.39
CA LYS A 76 -5.06 0.28 -0.73
C LYS A 76 -4.78 -0.61 -1.93
N LEU A 77 -4.18 -0.07 -2.99
CA LEU A 77 -3.81 -0.88 -4.14
C LEU A 77 -2.76 -1.92 -3.75
N THR A 78 -1.73 -1.52 -2.99
CA THR A 78 -0.72 -2.47 -2.50
C THR A 78 -1.34 -3.53 -1.58
N ASP A 79 -2.24 -3.12 -0.69
CA ASP A 79 -3.04 -4.00 0.18
C ASP A 79 -3.84 -5.02 -0.63
N TYR A 80 -4.49 -4.61 -1.73
CA TYR A 80 -5.24 -5.54 -2.58
C TYR A 80 -4.36 -6.61 -3.24
N TYR A 81 -3.22 -6.23 -3.80
CA TYR A 81 -2.27 -7.20 -4.36
C TYR A 81 -1.75 -8.14 -3.27
N LEU A 82 -1.27 -7.61 -2.14
CA LEU A 82 -0.76 -8.46 -1.06
C LEU A 82 -1.84 -9.38 -0.50
N SER A 83 -3.05 -8.87 -0.23
CA SER A 83 -4.17 -9.67 0.28
C SER A 83 -4.53 -10.82 -0.66
N THR A 84 -4.55 -10.57 -1.98
CA THR A 84 -4.87 -11.60 -2.99
C THR A 84 -3.85 -12.75 -2.96
N TYR A 85 -2.59 -12.48 -2.64
CA TYR A 85 -1.52 -13.48 -2.62
C TYR A 85 -1.11 -13.91 -1.21
N SER A 86 -1.85 -13.48 -0.19
CA SER A 86 -1.63 -13.85 1.19
C SER A 86 -2.63 -14.90 1.63
N PHE A 87 -2.13 -15.95 2.28
CA PHE A 87 -3.00 -16.94 2.90
C PHE A 87 -3.72 -16.37 4.13
N GLU A 88 -3.04 -15.52 4.88
CA GLU A 88 -3.52 -14.94 6.12
C GLU A 88 -2.96 -13.51 6.26
N PHE A 89 -3.76 -12.62 6.83
CA PHE A 89 -3.39 -11.22 7.04
C PHE A 89 -4.11 -10.66 8.27
N THR A 90 -3.58 -9.59 8.83
CA THR A 90 -4.16 -8.88 9.96
C THR A 90 -5.21 -7.85 9.50
N GLY A 91 -5.94 -7.28 10.45
CA GLY A 91 -6.59 -5.99 10.26
C GLY A 91 -5.61 -4.87 9.91
N THR A 92 -6.16 -3.72 9.52
CA THR A 92 -5.38 -2.48 9.35
C THR A 92 -5.33 -1.73 10.66
N HIS A 93 -4.12 -1.38 11.10
CA HIS A 93 -3.83 -0.79 12.41
C HIS A 93 -3.01 0.49 12.25
N PHE A 94 -3.08 1.40 13.23
CA PHE A 94 -2.29 2.65 13.20
C PHE A 94 -0.96 2.56 13.97
N THR A 95 -0.84 1.57 14.86
CA THR A 95 0.30 1.42 15.76
C THR A 95 0.85 0.00 15.72
N ALA A 96 2.14 -0.13 16.03
CA ALA A 96 2.79 -1.42 16.18
C ALA A 96 2.12 -2.30 17.24
N SER A 97 1.69 -1.71 18.36
CA SER A 97 1.09 -2.47 19.47
C SER A 97 -0.19 -3.18 19.06
N SER A 98 -1.10 -2.47 18.39
CA SER A 98 -2.37 -3.02 17.90
C SER A 98 -2.16 -4.05 16.79
N LEU A 99 -1.21 -3.81 15.88
CA LEU A 99 -0.80 -4.80 14.88
C LEU A 99 -0.29 -6.08 15.55
N LEU A 100 0.60 -5.95 16.54
CA LEU A 100 1.18 -7.11 17.22
C LEU A 100 0.14 -7.91 18.00
N GLU A 101 -0.82 -7.24 18.64
CA GLU A 101 -1.92 -7.90 19.34
C GLU A 101 -2.75 -8.75 18.37
N ASP A 102 -3.08 -8.21 17.19
CA ASP A 102 -3.80 -8.93 16.15
C ASP A 102 -2.97 -10.11 15.59
N MET A 103 -1.65 -9.91 15.42
CA MET A 103 -0.73 -10.99 15.05
C MET A 103 -0.64 -12.10 16.13
N LYS A 104 -0.78 -11.77 17.43
CA LYS A 104 -0.81 -12.76 18.52
C LYS A 104 -2.09 -13.59 18.50
N ASN A 105 -3.21 -12.93 18.26
CA ASN A 105 -4.54 -13.52 18.32
C ASN A 105 -4.84 -14.42 17.10
N ASN A 106 -3.99 -14.42 16.08
CA ASN A 106 -4.13 -15.29 14.93
C ASN A 106 -3.74 -16.75 15.26
N GLU A 107 -4.72 -17.55 15.69
CA GLU A 107 -4.53 -18.92 16.16
C GLU A 107 -4.15 -19.91 15.05
N ARG A 108 -4.60 -19.68 13.82
CA ARG A 108 -4.34 -20.58 12.68
C ARG A 108 -2.87 -20.63 12.30
N TYR A 109 -2.16 -19.51 12.47
CA TYR A 109 -0.74 -19.44 12.19
C TYR A 109 -0.05 -18.36 13.03
N ARG A 110 0.58 -18.77 14.15
CA ARG A 110 1.33 -17.86 15.03
C ARG A 110 2.45 -17.13 14.27
N PHE A 111 2.51 -15.81 14.38
CA PHE A 111 3.65 -15.02 13.90
C PHE A 111 4.80 -15.11 14.91
N ASP A 112 6.05 -15.13 14.44
CA ASP A 112 7.24 -15.02 15.31
C ASP A 112 7.46 -13.56 15.70
N ILE A 113 6.67 -13.10 16.66
CA ILE A 113 6.64 -11.70 17.09
C ILE A 113 7.97 -11.28 17.71
N GLU A 114 8.60 -12.15 18.48
CA GLU A 114 9.89 -11.86 19.09
C GLU A 114 10.98 -11.67 18.03
N GLY A 115 11.00 -12.52 17.00
CA GLY A 115 11.90 -12.37 15.85
C GLY A 115 11.66 -11.07 15.09
N ILE A 116 10.40 -10.73 14.81
CA ILE A 116 10.01 -9.49 14.11
C ILE A 116 10.44 -8.26 14.91
N GLN A 117 10.20 -8.24 16.22
CA GLN A 117 10.60 -7.13 17.09
C GLN A 117 12.13 -6.97 17.15
N LYS A 118 12.88 -8.08 17.23
CA LYS A 118 14.35 -8.07 17.27
C LYS A 118 14.98 -7.57 15.97
N LEU A 119 14.42 -7.95 14.82
CA LEU A 119 14.92 -7.53 13.51
C LEU A 119 14.48 -6.12 13.13
N GLY A 120 13.48 -5.58 13.84
CA GLY A 120 12.97 -4.23 13.67
C GLY A 120 11.63 -4.23 12.93
N MET A 121 10.71 -3.37 13.37
CA MET A 121 9.35 -3.29 12.84
C MET A 121 8.87 -1.83 12.71
N PRO A 122 7.85 -1.55 11.88
CA PRO A 122 7.29 -0.20 11.80
C PRO A 122 6.54 0.15 13.10
N HIS A 123 6.65 1.41 13.54
CA HIS A 123 6.08 1.88 14.80
C HIS A 123 4.69 2.52 14.63
N TYR A 124 4.50 3.29 13.56
CA TYR A 124 3.29 4.08 13.29
C TYR A 124 2.97 4.14 11.79
N GLY A 125 1.74 4.49 11.45
CA GLY A 125 1.25 4.61 10.06
C GLY A 125 0.12 3.64 9.79
N LEU A 126 -0.35 3.53 8.55
CA LEU A 126 -1.28 2.48 8.17
C LEU A 126 -0.52 1.17 8.08
N LEU A 127 -0.70 0.27 9.05
CA LEU A 127 0.02 -0.98 9.17
C LEU A 127 -0.89 -2.16 8.89
N LYS A 128 -0.43 -3.11 8.08
CA LYS A 128 -1.10 -4.40 7.90
C LYS A 128 -0.07 -5.49 7.65
N GLY A 129 -0.20 -6.60 8.37
CA GLY A 129 0.66 -7.77 8.26
C GLY A 129 0.08 -8.80 7.31
N TYR A 130 0.96 -9.48 6.58
CA TYR A 130 0.64 -10.47 5.56
C TYR A 130 1.56 -11.67 5.70
N LYS A 131 1.05 -12.85 5.35
CA LYS A 131 1.87 -14.05 5.17
C LYS A 131 1.83 -14.46 3.70
N LEU A 132 2.97 -14.33 3.03
CA LEU A 132 3.18 -14.68 1.63
C LEU A 132 3.89 -16.03 1.52
N GLN A 133 3.61 -16.74 0.41
CA GLN A 133 4.03 -18.12 0.11
C GLN A 133 3.40 -19.17 1.06
N ASP A 134 3.06 -20.33 0.49
CA ASP A 134 2.22 -21.36 1.11
C ASP A 134 2.76 -22.77 0.86
N SER A 135 2.43 -23.70 1.75
CA SER A 135 2.12 -25.08 1.36
C SER A 135 1.28 -25.75 2.46
N VAL A 136 0.00 -25.99 2.20
CA VAL A 136 -0.97 -26.76 3.02
C VAL A 136 -1.08 -28.17 2.41
N ARG A 137 -1.11 -29.35 3.05
CA ARG A 137 -1.35 -29.93 4.40
C ARG A 137 -0.51 -31.23 4.46
N GLU A 138 -0.19 -31.82 5.60
CA GLU A 138 -0.09 -33.30 5.70
C GLU A 138 0.13 -33.81 7.14
N GLY A 139 -0.56 -34.90 7.50
CA GLY A 139 -0.48 -35.61 8.79
C GLY A 139 0.84 -35.41 9.56
N LEU A 140 1.93 -36.09 9.19
CA LEU A 140 3.22 -36.05 9.91
C LEU A 140 4.21 -34.97 9.40
N ILE A 141 3.71 -33.78 8.99
CA ILE A 141 4.39 -32.48 8.76
C ILE A 141 4.46 -32.05 7.28
N ILE A 142 3.72 -30.97 6.93
CA ILE A 142 4.10 -29.98 5.89
C ILE A 142 3.62 -28.59 6.34
N LYS A 143 4.48 -27.57 6.20
CA LYS A 143 4.13 -26.14 6.25
C LYS A 143 5.34 -25.30 5.79
N ARG A 144 5.25 -24.54 4.69
CA ARG A 144 6.21 -23.48 4.38
C ARG A 144 5.52 -22.19 3.97
N ILE A 145 5.55 -21.27 4.92
CA ILE A 145 5.38 -19.84 4.69
C ILE A 145 6.79 -19.30 4.62
N ASP A 146 7.17 -18.75 3.47
CA ASP A 146 8.54 -18.33 3.25
C ASP A 146 8.73 -16.87 3.66
N GLN A 147 7.66 -16.07 3.71
CA GLN A 147 7.77 -14.63 3.98
C GLN A 147 6.60 -14.06 4.80
N VAL A 148 6.93 -13.21 5.77
CA VAL A 148 5.99 -12.32 6.44
C VAL A 148 6.24 -10.91 5.94
N VAL A 149 5.19 -10.19 5.57
CA VAL A 149 5.31 -8.81 5.07
C VAL A 149 4.49 -7.89 5.95
N ILE A 150 5.09 -6.80 6.44
CA ILE A 150 4.36 -5.70 7.06
C ILE A 150 4.35 -4.53 6.08
N LEU A 151 3.14 -4.18 5.64
CA LEU A 151 2.85 -3.01 4.82
C LEU A 151 2.72 -1.79 5.72
N GLN A 152 3.47 -0.73 5.42
CA GLN A 152 3.38 0.56 6.10
C GLN A 152 3.05 1.66 5.08
N GLY A 153 1.88 2.28 5.23
CA GLY A 153 1.50 3.50 4.53
C GLY A 153 1.68 4.74 5.40
N TYR A 154 2.06 5.86 4.77
CA TYR A 154 2.23 7.15 5.44
C TYR A 154 1.13 8.13 4.99
N PRO A 155 0.48 8.86 5.91
CA PRO A 155 -0.41 9.95 5.53
C PRO A 155 0.36 11.01 4.73
N LEU A 156 -0.31 11.60 3.72
CA LEU A 156 0.19 12.71 2.89
C LEU A 156 1.39 12.42 1.99
N ILE A 157 1.95 11.20 2.03
CA ILE A 157 3.05 10.78 1.17
C ILE A 157 2.58 9.54 0.40
N PRO A 158 2.50 9.58 -0.95
CA PRO A 158 2.07 8.46 -1.79
C PRO A 158 3.18 7.41 -1.94
N VAL A 159 3.65 6.92 -0.79
CA VAL A 159 4.70 5.93 -0.65
C VAL A 159 4.26 4.91 0.38
N VAL A 160 4.53 3.67 0.04
CA VAL A 160 4.35 2.52 0.90
C VAL A 160 5.71 1.87 1.12
N LYS A 161 6.01 1.56 2.38
CA LYS A 161 7.18 0.79 2.77
C LYS A 161 6.76 -0.63 3.12
N LEU A 162 7.49 -1.60 2.59
CA LEU A 162 7.34 -3.02 2.89
C LEU A 162 8.48 -3.44 3.81
N TYR A 163 8.13 -4.10 4.91
CA TYR A 163 9.07 -4.83 5.75
C TYR A 163 8.88 -6.31 5.44
N ILE A 164 9.85 -6.89 4.75
CA ILE A 164 9.80 -8.26 4.24
C ILE A 164 10.70 -9.11 5.11
N TYR A 165 10.10 -10.00 5.86
CA TYR A 165 10.74 -10.89 6.80
C TYR A 165 10.81 -12.28 6.19
N GLU A 166 12.01 -12.78 5.92
CA GLU A 166 12.19 -14.16 5.46
C GLU A 166 12.02 -15.11 6.65
N VAL A 167 11.24 -16.16 6.45
CA VAL A 167 10.90 -17.13 7.48
C VAL A 167 11.56 -18.48 7.16
N GLU A 168 12.27 -19.04 8.13
CA GLU A 168 12.82 -20.39 8.06
C GLU A 168 12.09 -21.26 9.09
N GLY A 169 11.16 -22.09 8.60
CA GLY A 169 10.28 -22.92 9.44
C GLY A 169 9.27 -22.08 10.23
N LYS A 170 9.58 -21.78 11.50
CA LYS A 170 8.73 -20.99 12.39
C LYS A 170 9.38 -19.68 12.86
N ARG A 171 10.63 -19.42 12.48
CA ARG A 171 11.39 -18.28 12.97
C ARG A 171 11.72 -17.33 11.83
N VAL A 172 11.69 -16.03 12.13
CA VAL A 172 12.15 -15.02 11.18
C VAL A 172 13.67 -14.97 11.20
N LYS A 173 14.28 -14.99 10.01
CA LYS A 173 15.72 -15.04 9.81
C LYS A 173 16.31 -13.68 9.45
N SER A 174 15.70 -13.01 8.49
CA SER A 174 16.24 -11.78 7.90
C SER A 174 15.11 -10.76 7.69
N LEU A 175 15.51 -9.49 7.60
CA LEU A 175 14.62 -8.39 7.25
C LEU A 175 15.19 -7.66 6.02
N ARG A 176 14.36 -7.54 4.99
CA ARG A 176 14.57 -6.67 3.83
C ARG A 176 13.50 -5.60 3.83
N THR A 177 13.85 -4.39 3.39
CA THR A 177 12.85 -3.34 3.17
C THR A 177 12.76 -2.97 1.71
N ALA A 178 11.56 -2.63 1.25
CA ALA A 178 11.31 -2.18 -0.11
C ALA A 178 10.27 -1.05 -0.10
N TYR A 179 10.23 -0.29 -1.19
CA TYR A 179 9.33 0.85 -1.34
C TYR A 179 8.54 0.73 -2.64
N ILE A 180 7.28 1.12 -2.55
CA ILE A 180 6.38 1.30 -3.69
C ILE A 180 5.97 2.77 -3.67
N LEU A 181 6.32 3.47 -4.75
CA LEU A 181 6.10 4.90 -4.92
C LEU A 181 5.45 5.17 -6.27
N PHE A 182 4.57 6.16 -6.33
CA PHE A 182 4.05 6.63 -7.61
C PHE A 182 5.18 7.14 -8.52
N PRO A 183 5.14 6.90 -9.85
CA PRO A 183 4.05 6.30 -10.66
C PRO A 183 4.16 4.78 -10.87
N GLN A 184 4.88 4.06 -10.02
CA GLN A 184 5.06 2.62 -10.22
C GLN A 184 3.73 1.87 -10.06
N SER A 185 3.44 0.96 -10.98
CA SER A 185 2.35 -0.01 -10.80
C SER A 185 2.63 -0.86 -9.55
N PRO A 186 1.75 -0.87 -8.52
CA PRO A 186 1.98 -1.65 -7.32
C PRO A 186 2.19 -3.14 -7.61
N GLY A 187 1.38 -3.74 -8.48
CA GLY A 187 1.52 -5.14 -8.88
C GLY A 187 2.85 -5.42 -9.59
N GLY A 188 3.24 -4.57 -10.55
CA GLY A 188 4.51 -4.71 -11.26
C GLY A 188 5.73 -4.56 -10.33
N ARG A 189 5.68 -3.61 -9.39
CA ARG A 189 6.75 -3.39 -8.42
C ARG A 189 6.85 -4.54 -7.41
N LEU A 190 5.72 -5.03 -6.89
CA LEU A 190 5.68 -6.23 -6.05
C LEU A 190 6.27 -7.43 -6.79
N SER A 191 5.91 -7.60 -8.07
CA SER A 191 6.42 -8.69 -8.87
C SER A 191 7.93 -8.67 -9.01
N ALA A 192 8.53 -7.49 -9.20
CA ALA A 192 9.97 -7.33 -9.24
C ALA A 192 10.66 -7.52 -7.87
N ILE A 193 9.98 -7.24 -6.76
CA ILE A 193 10.54 -7.38 -5.40
C ILE A 193 10.60 -8.85 -4.98
N PHE A 194 9.54 -9.59 -5.30
CA PHE A 194 9.31 -10.97 -4.87
C PHE A 194 9.62 -12.02 -5.95
N ASP A 195 9.99 -11.60 -7.15
CA ASP A 195 10.24 -12.46 -8.31
C ASP A 195 9.06 -13.40 -8.62
N PHE A 196 7.85 -12.86 -8.54
CA PHE A 196 6.59 -13.61 -8.65
C PHE A 196 5.48 -12.74 -9.26
N PRO A 197 4.63 -13.22 -10.18
CA PRO A 197 3.61 -12.38 -10.82
C PRO A 197 2.45 -12.02 -9.88
N PHE A 198 2.40 -10.76 -9.44
CA PHE A 198 1.27 -10.18 -8.71
C PHE A 198 0.24 -9.60 -9.68
N GLU A 199 -0.81 -10.37 -9.94
CA GLU A 199 -1.92 -10.06 -10.84
C GLU A 199 -3.25 -10.12 -10.07
N MET A 200 -4.12 -9.12 -10.21
CA MET A 200 -5.41 -9.10 -9.49
C MET A 200 -6.56 -9.68 -10.31
N PHE A 201 -6.67 -9.27 -11.57
CA PHE A 201 -7.68 -9.76 -12.49
C PHE A 201 -6.99 -10.10 -13.81
N PHE A 202 -7.19 -11.32 -14.29
CA PHE A 202 -6.81 -11.67 -15.66
C PHE A 202 -7.59 -10.75 -16.59
N TRP A 203 -6.90 -9.86 -17.29
CA TRP A 203 -7.48 -9.08 -18.39
C TRP A 203 -7.70 -9.97 -19.63
N GLN A 204 -8.17 -11.20 -19.46
CA GLN A 204 -8.74 -11.99 -20.55
C GLN A 204 -10.19 -11.53 -20.78
N ALA A 205 -10.33 -10.28 -21.19
CA ALA A 205 -11.52 -9.80 -21.87
C ALA A 205 -11.12 -9.53 -23.33
N GLY A 206 -11.09 -10.61 -24.13
CA GLY A 206 -11.12 -10.55 -25.60
C GLY A 206 -9.89 -11.11 -26.33
N GLY A 207 -10.01 -12.34 -26.84
CA GLY A 207 -9.37 -12.72 -28.11
C GLY A 207 -8.40 -13.91 -28.13
N GLY A 208 -8.96 -15.12 -28.14
CA GLY A 208 -8.42 -16.22 -28.97
C GLY A 208 -7.54 -17.29 -28.30
N PRO A 209 -7.89 -18.59 -28.44
CA PRO A 209 -6.90 -19.66 -28.46
C PRO A 209 -6.16 -19.62 -29.81
N GLY A 210 -4.88 -19.26 -29.78
CA GLY A 210 -3.97 -19.33 -30.93
C GLY A 210 -3.52 -17.96 -31.46
N ALA A 211 -2.32 -17.56 -31.05
CA ALA A 211 -1.39 -16.74 -31.82
C ALA A 211 0.04 -17.13 -31.41
#